data_AF-A0A6S7JNI5-F1
#
_entry.id   AF-A0A6S7JNI5-F1
#
_cell.length_a   1.000
_cell.length_b   1.000
_cell.length_c   1.000
_cell.angle_alpha   90.00
_cell.angle_beta   90.00
_cell.angle_gamma   90.00
#
_symmetry.space_group_name_H-M   'P 1'
#
loop_
_entity.id
_entity.type
_entity.pdbx_description
1 polymer ?
#
loop_
_entity_poly.entity_id
_entity_poly.type
_entity_poly.pdbx_seq_one_letter_code
_entity_poly.pdbx_strand_id
1 'polypeptide(L)'
;MADKPRRKISHQSELDLLNLSLLNMMSFLNLKKQPKDRYKIYLLESNKISERCDLIAKTVEESEAYSYQFNVKIVGVPEIAEKESAQQTANLCIKLFTALGAEDVSLNDIGTAHQVPS
;
A
#
# COMPACT_ATOMS: atom_id res chain seq x y z
N MET A 1 72.39 -38.08 -13.73
CA MET A 1 71.19 -37.26 -13.99
C MET A 1 70.16 -38.18 -14.63
N ALA A 2 69.03 -38.44 -13.97
CA ALA A 2 67.95 -39.26 -14.51
C ALA A 2 66.84 -38.34 -15.05
N ASP A 3 66.48 -38.53 -16.31
CA ASP A 3 65.41 -37.81 -16.99
C ASP A 3 64.05 -38.26 -16.45
N LYS A 4 63.24 -37.31 -15.96
CA LYS A 4 61.95 -37.62 -15.33
C LYS A 4 60.91 -37.91 -16.42
N PRO A 5 60.18 -39.03 -16.37
CA PRO A 5 59.22 -39.37 -17.42
C PRO A 5 58.06 -38.37 -17.43
N ARG A 6 57.90 -37.63 -18.52
CA ARG A 6 56.70 -36.81 -18.76
C ARG A 6 55.52 -37.74 -18.99
N ARG A 7 54.55 -37.75 -18.07
CA ARG A 7 53.27 -38.43 -18.25
C ARG A 7 52.58 -37.85 -19.49
N LYS A 8 52.39 -38.67 -20.52
CA LYS A 8 51.49 -38.34 -21.63
C LYS A 8 50.06 -38.53 -21.12
N ILE A 9 49.36 -37.42 -20.93
CA ILE A 9 47.92 -37.44 -20.66
C ILE A 9 47.24 -37.90 -21.95
N SER A 10 46.25 -38.80 -21.84
CA SER A 10 45.48 -39.29 -22.99
C SER A 10 44.59 -38.17 -23.53
N HIS A 11 44.42 -38.05 -24.85
CA HIS A 11 43.49 -37.08 -25.44
C HIS A 11 42.05 -37.25 -24.91
N GLN A 12 41.66 -38.47 -24.53
CA GLN A 12 40.36 -38.70 -23.90
C GLN A 12 40.26 -37.99 -22.53
N SER A 13 41.32 -38.07 -21.71
CA SER A 13 41.34 -37.37 -20.43
C SER A 13 41.40 -35.85 -20.56
N GLU A 14 41.97 -35.31 -21.65
CA GLU A 14 41.91 -33.86 -21.93
C GLU A 14 40.49 -33.42 -22.31
N LEU A 15 39.80 -34.20 -23.14
CA LEU A 15 38.40 -33.96 -23.51
C LEU A 15 37.48 -34.03 -22.28
N ASP A 16 37.69 -35.00 -21.39
CA ASP A 16 36.90 -35.16 -20.17
C ASP A 16 37.08 -33.96 -19.22
N LEU A 17 38.31 -33.45 -19.09
CA LEU A 17 38.60 -32.23 -18.31
C LEU A 17 37.97 -30.98 -18.93
N LEU A 18 37.96 -30.87 -20.27
CA LEU A 18 37.34 -29.75 -20.98
C LEU A 18 35.81 -29.77 -20.77
N ASN A 19 35.19 -30.95 -20.87
CA ASN A 19 33.76 -31.14 -20.63
C ASN A 19 33.37 -30.79 -19.19
N LEU A 20 34.17 -31.18 -18.21
CA LEU A 20 33.94 -30.83 -16.81
C LEU A 20 34.06 -29.32 -16.58
N SER A 21 35.04 -28.67 -17.22
CA SER A 21 35.21 -27.21 -17.17
C SER A 21 34.01 -26.48 -17.79
N LEU A 22 33.54 -26.93 -18.95
CA LEU A 22 32.34 -26.39 -19.61
C LEU A 22 31.10 -26.54 -18.74
N LEU A 23 30.89 -27.69 -18.11
CA LEU A 23 29.76 -27.94 -17.22
C LEU A 23 29.78 -27.00 -16.00
N ASN A 24 30.96 -26.79 -15.41
CA ASN A 24 31.14 -25.87 -14.28
C ASN A 24 30.86 -24.41 -14.69
N MET A 25 31.33 -23.97 -15.86
CA MET A 25 31.05 -22.63 -16.36
C MET A 25 29.55 -22.41 -16.60
N MET A 26 28.87 -23.39 -17.21
CA MET A 26 27.42 -23.31 -17.43
C MET A 26 26.63 -23.26 -16.12
N SER A 27 27.02 -24.06 -15.13
CA SER A 27 26.45 -24.02 -13.78
C SER A 27 26.61 -22.64 -13.13
N PHE A 28 27.81 -22.07 -13.18
CA PHE A 28 28.08 -20.74 -12.63
C PHE A 28 27.29 -19.63 -13.32
N LEU A 29 27.15 -19.69 -14.65
CA LEU A 29 26.33 -18.74 -15.41
C LEU A 29 24.84 -18.84 -15.03
N ASN A 30 24.31 -20.05 -14.85
CA ASN A 30 22.93 -20.26 -14.42
C ASN A 30 22.69 -19.79 -12.98
N LEU A 31 23.64 -20.04 -12.07
CA LEU A 31 23.61 -19.52 -10.70
C LEU A 31 23.57 -17.99 -10.65
N LYS A 32 24.17 -17.30 -11.62
CA LYS A 32 24.10 -15.82 -11.72
C LYS A 32 22.83 -15.30 -12.38
N LYS A 33 22.18 -16.08 -13.25
CA LYS A 33 20.91 -15.72 -13.89
C LYS A 33 19.73 -15.83 -12.92
N GLN A 34 19.67 -16.93 -12.17
CA GLN A 34 18.58 -17.24 -11.23
C GLN A 34 18.24 -16.08 -10.26
N PRO A 35 19.19 -15.46 -9.54
CA PRO A 35 18.90 -14.32 -8.67
C PRO A 35 18.40 -13.08 -9.43
N LYS A 36 18.92 -12.82 -10.64
CA LYS A 36 18.50 -11.67 -11.45
C LYS A 36 17.07 -11.81 -11.93
N ASP A 37 16.70 -13.00 -12.37
CA ASP A 37 15.34 -13.25 -12.84
C ASP A 37 14.33 -13.23 -11.68
N ARG A 38 14.72 -13.78 -10.52
CA ARG A 38 13.92 -13.65 -9.29
C ARG A 38 13.76 -12.20 -8.85
N TYR A 39 14.83 -11.41 -8.86
CA TYR A 39 14.76 -9.98 -8.53
C TYR A 39 13.79 -9.22 -9.44
N LYS A 40 13.83 -9.49 -10.76
CA LYS A 40 12.88 -8.89 -11.70
C LYS A 40 11.44 -9.24 -11.39
N ILE A 41 11.16 -10.50 -11.03
CA ILE A 41 9.82 -10.94 -10.64
C ILE A 41 9.37 -10.19 -9.38
N TYR A 42 10.21 -10.11 -8.35
CA TYR A 42 9.87 -9.36 -7.14
C TYR A 42 9.60 -7.87 -7.41
N LEU A 43 10.41 -7.24 -8.26
CA LEU A 43 10.21 -5.85 -8.63
C LEU A 43 8.87 -5.66 -9.37
N LEU A 44 8.54 -6.56 -10.29
CA LEU A 44 7.27 -6.52 -11.02
C LEU A 44 6.07 -6.67 -10.08
N GLU A 45 6.11 -7.65 -9.16
CA GLU A 45 5.04 -7.86 -8.19
C GLU A 45 4.92 -6.70 -7.21
N SER A 46 6.04 -6.13 -6.75
CA SER A 46 6.04 -4.93 -5.90
C SER A 46 5.37 -3.74 -6.58
N ASN A 47 5.67 -3.52 -7.87
CA ASN A 47 5.05 -2.42 -8.63
C ASN A 47 3.54 -2.63 -8.77
N LYS A 48 3.08 -3.85 -9.08
CA LYS A 48 1.65 -4.17 -9.14
C LYS A 48 0.95 -3.94 -7.80
N ILE A 49 1.60 -4.28 -6.69
CA ILE A 49 1.06 -4.02 -5.35
C ILE A 49 0.95 -2.52 -5.12
N SER A 50 1.99 -1.75 -5.46
CA SER A 50 1.98 -0.29 -5.34
C SER A 50 0.81 0.33 -6.12
N GLU A 51 0.65 -0.04 -7.39
CA GLU A 51 -0.45 0.46 -8.25
C GLU A 51 -1.84 0.14 -7.66
N ARG A 52 -1.99 -1.06 -7.06
CA ARG A 52 -3.24 -1.44 -6.39
C ARG A 52 -3.46 -0.64 -5.11
N CYS A 53 -2.42 -0.38 -4.33
CA CYS A 53 -2.50 0.46 -3.14
C CYS A 53 -2.93 1.88 -3.51
N ASP A 54 -2.37 2.46 -4.57
CA ASP A 54 -2.75 3.80 -5.06
C ASP A 54 -4.23 3.83 -5.50
N LEU A 55 -4.69 2.79 -6.19
CA LEU A 55 -6.09 2.65 -6.59
C LEU A 55 -7.02 2.54 -5.37
N ILE A 56 -6.64 1.77 -4.35
CA ILE A 56 -7.41 1.63 -3.11
C ILE A 56 -7.48 2.97 -2.39
N ALA A 57 -6.34 3.66 -2.24
CA ALA A 57 -6.29 4.98 -1.60
C ALA A 57 -7.26 5.95 -2.28
N LYS A 58 -7.20 6.05 -3.61
CA LYS A 58 -8.12 6.87 -4.38
C LYS A 58 -9.59 6.48 -4.18
N THR A 59 -9.90 5.18 -4.22
CA THR A 59 -11.26 4.69 -4.02
C THR A 59 -11.78 5.02 -2.61
N VAL A 60 -10.92 4.94 -1.60
CA VAL A 60 -11.26 5.31 -0.22
C VAL A 60 -11.52 6.81 -0.13
N GLU A 61 -10.65 7.65 -0.69
CA GLU A 61 -10.84 9.10 -0.73
C GLU A 61 -12.17 9.48 -1.41
N GLU A 62 -12.49 8.86 -2.54
CA GLU A 62 -13.77 9.07 -3.25
C GLU A 62 -14.97 8.59 -2.41
N SER A 63 -14.86 7.45 -1.72
CA SER A 63 -15.90 6.93 -0.84
C SER A 63 -16.12 7.84 0.38
N GLU A 64 -15.06 8.36 0.99
CA GLU A 64 -15.14 9.30 2.10
C GLU A 64 -15.74 10.63 1.64
N ALA A 65 -15.28 11.17 0.51
CA ALA A 65 -15.84 12.40 -0.06
C ALA A 65 -17.34 12.27 -0.33
N TYR A 66 -17.80 11.12 -0.83
CA TYR A 66 -19.22 10.84 -1.00
C TYR A 66 -19.95 10.73 0.35
N SER A 67 -19.39 9.98 1.31
CA SER A 67 -20.01 9.80 2.63
C SER A 67 -20.13 11.11 3.42
N TYR A 68 -19.20 12.04 3.22
CA TYR A 68 -19.16 13.32 3.95
C TYR A 68 -19.71 14.49 3.14
N GLN A 69 -20.24 14.25 1.93
CA GLN A 69 -20.75 15.31 1.04
C GLN A 69 -21.81 16.20 1.70
N PHE A 70 -22.57 15.65 2.64
CA PHE A 70 -23.65 16.35 3.34
C PHE A 70 -23.28 16.72 4.79
N ASN A 71 -22.03 16.51 5.21
CA ASN A 71 -21.58 16.89 6.54
C ASN A 71 -21.30 18.39 6.58
N VAL A 72 -21.90 19.06 7.58
CA VAL A 72 -21.62 20.47 7.87
C VAL A 72 -20.73 20.56 9.10
N LYS A 73 -19.53 21.14 8.94
CA LYS A 73 -18.65 21.47 10.06
C LYS A 73 -18.91 22.91 10.50
N ILE A 74 -19.34 23.08 11.74
CA ILE A 74 -19.59 24.38 12.35
C ILE A 74 -18.47 24.65 13.37
N VAL A 75 -17.82 25.80 13.27
CA VAL A 75 -16.70 26.19 14.14
C VAL A 75 -17.05 27.43 14.95
N GLY A 76 -16.47 27.57 16.15
CA GLY A 76 -16.71 28.73 17.02
C GLY A 76 -18.05 28.70 17.77
N VAL A 77 -18.67 27.52 17.89
CA VAL A 77 -19.91 27.34 18.65
C VAL A 77 -19.54 27.14 20.12
N PRO A 78 -20.08 27.96 21.05
CA PRO A 78 -19.81 27.78 22.48
C PRO A 78 -20.47 26.51 23.01
N GLU A 79 -19.78 25.83 23.92
CA GLU A 79 -20.31 24.67 24.64
C GLU A 79 -21.46 25.11 25.57
N ILE A 80 -22.57 24.39 25.53
CA ILE A 80 -23.71 24.55 26.44
C ILE A 80 -23.56 23.68 27.70
N ALA A 81 -22.64 22.72 27.73
CA ALA A 81 -22.26 21.94 28.92
C ALA A 81 -20.88 21.27 28.74
N GLU A 82 -20.18 20.97 29.85
CA GLU A 82 -18.89 20.25 29.85
C GLU A 82 -18.94 18.88 29.16
N LYS A 83 -20.13 18.25 29.15
CA LYS A 83 -20.43 17.04 28.39
C LYS A 83 -21.79 17.17 27.73
N GLU A 84 -21.79 17.72 26.52
CA GLU A 84 -23.00 17.74 25.70
C GLU A 84 -23.41 16.34 25.27
N SER A 85 -24.69 16.04 25.45
CA SER A 85 -25.31 14.88 24.81
C SER A 85 -25.56 15.15 23.32
N ALA A 86 -25.63 14.09 22.51
CA ALA A 86 -25.99 14.19 21.10
C ALA A 86 -27.33 14.93 20.88
N GLN A 87 -28.30 14.76 21.79
CA GLN A 87 -29.58 15.46 21.74
C GLN A 87 -29.44 16.98 21.93
N GLN A 88 -28.57 17.40 22.85
CA GLN A 88 -28.27 18.81 23.10
C GLN A 88 -27.60 19.45 21.87
N THR A 89 -26.61 18.76 21.29
CA THR A 89 -25.93 19.21 20.08
C THR A 89 -26.89 19.24 18.87
N ALA A 90 -27.74 18.23 18.68
CA ALA A 90 -28.73 18.22 17.59
C ALA A 90 -29.76 19.36 17.72
N ASN A 91 -30.21 19.66 18.95
CA ASN A 91 -31.10 20.80 19.20
C ASN A 91 -30.43 22.15 18.85
N LEU A 92 -29.11 22.27 19.05
CA LEU A 92 -28.35 23.45 18.67
C LEU A 92 -28.26 23.59 17.14
N CYS A 93 -28.04 22.48 16.43
CA CYS A 93 -28.07 22.44 14.97
C CYS A 93 -29.43 22.91 14.43
N ILE A 94 -30.55 22.43 14.99
CA ILE A 94 -31.90 22.88 14.58
C ILE A 94 -32.02 24.39 14.73
N LYS A 95 -31.70 24.94 15.92
CA LYS A 95 -31.77 26.39 16.16
C LYS A 95 -30.92 27.18 15.18
N LEU A 96 -29.74 26.70 14.84
CA LEU A 96 -28.87 27.33 13.85
C LEU A 96 -29.50 27.31 12.45
N PHE A 97 -29.98 26.15 11.99
CA PHE A 97 -30.59 26.05 10.67
C PHE A 97 -31.87 26.89 10.55
N THR A 98 -32.71 26.90 11.59
CA THR A 98 -33.87 27.79 11.65
C THR A 98 -33.46 29.26 11.60
N ALA A 99 -32.40 29.65 12.31
CA ALA A 99 -31.88 31.03 12.26
C ALA A 99 -31.30 31.41 10.89
N LEU A 100 -30.85 30.43 10.10
CA LEU A 100 -30.42 30.61 8.70
C LEU A 100 -31.59 30.66 7.71
N GLY A 101 -32.83 30.48 8.17
CA GLY A 101 -34.04 30.54 7.35
C GLY A 101 -34.51 29.19 6.80
N ALA A 102 -33.98 28.07 7.29
CA ALA A 102 -34.53 26.76 6.95
C ALA A 102 -35.86 26.55 7.69
N GLU A 103 -36.92 26.30 6.92
CA GLU A 103 -38.26 26.02 7.44
C GLU A 103 -38.39 24.53 7.82
N ASP A 104 -39.17 24.25 8.86
CA ASP A 104 -39.57 22.91 9.30
C ASP A 104 -38.43 21.91 9.59
N VAL A 105 -37.22 22.40 9.92
CA VAL A 105 -36.09 21.52 10.30
C VAL A 105 -36.41 20.76 11.58
N SER A 106 -36.30 19.43 11.50
CA SER A 106 -36.54 18.50 12.58
C SER A 106 -35.30 17.69 12.93
N LEU A 107 -35.36 16.93 14.03
CA LEU A 107 -34.28 16.00 14.40
C LEU A 107 -34.12 14.87 13.39
N ASN A 108 -35.18 14.52 12.65
CA ASN A 108 -35.13 13.45 11.65
C ASN A 108 -34.30 13.85 10.42
N ASP A 109 -34.13 15.15 10.19
CA ASP A 109 -33.31 15.69 9.10
C ASP A 109 -31.81 15.67 9.46
N ILE A 110 -31.47 15.39 10.73
CA ILE A 110 -30.10 15.33 11.22
C ILE A 110 -29.71 13.87 11.43
N GLY A 111 -28.90 13.33 10.53
CA GLY A 111 -28.44 11.94 10.63
C GLY A 111 -27.57 11.67 11.86
N THR A 112 -26.63 12.57 12.18
CA THR A 112 -25.79 12.49 13.38
C THR A 112 -25.29 13.88 13.75
N ALA A 113 -25.31 14.22 15.04
CA ALA A 113 -24.72 15.43 15.57
C ALA A 113 -23.81 15.09 16.75
N HIS A 114 -22.57 15.56 16.70
CA HIS A 114 -21.59 15.40 17.77
C HIS A 114 -20.58 16.55 17.72
N GLN A 115 -19.99 16.86 18.87
CA GLN A 115 -18.83 17.74 18.92
C GLN A 115 -17.56 16.95 18.57
N VAL A 116 -16.66 17.58 17.82
CA VAL A 116 -15.32 17.05 17.57
C VAL A 116 -14.38 17.71 18.58
N PRO A 117 -13.71 16.93 19.45
CA PRO A 117 -12.72 17.47 20.38
C PRO A 117 -11.65 18.28 19.65
N SER A 118 -11.22 19.38 20.27
CA SER A 118 -10.12 20.22 19.78
C SER A 118 -8.77 19.60 20.10
#